data_AF-A0A967JIE6-F1
#
_entry.id   AF-A0A967JIE6-F1
#
_cell.length_a   1.000
_cell.length_b   1.000
_cell.length_c   1.000
_cell.angle_alpha   90.00
_cell.angle_beta   90.00
_cell.angle_gamma   90.00
#
_symmetry.space_group_name_H-M   'P 1'
#
loop_
_entity.id
_entity.type
_entity.pdbx_description
1 polymer ?
#
loop_
_entity_poly.entity_id
_entity_poly.type
_entity_poly.pdbx_seq_one_letter_code
_entity_poly.pdbx_strand_id
1 'polypeptide(L)'
;MAGRCDEDVQVPFKAFGMALEWYVDHAEPDALAEELGRFPGDLVRLVPHLGDRVPDLPPALEAEPEAERLRLFQAVESWLASRGAERATLLVLDDIHWADKPTLLLLRHLIDAHPAGLMILCTYRDTDVDRAHPLSSVLADLRRLPGVTRMALDGLALDGVREVIQRTGGQDLDDAGLAFAEMVFRETAGNPFFLGELLRHLAETGALVER
;
A
#
# COMPACT_ATOMS: atom_id res chain seq x y z
N MET A 1 7.96 1.91 3.87
CA MET A 1 6.94 2.87 4.35
C MET A 1 5.60 2.45 3.76
N ALA A 2 4.51 2.53 4.52
CA ALA A 2 3.22 2.02 4.09
C ALA A 2 2.08 2.93 4.55
N GLY A 3 1.09 3.12 3.69
CA GLY A 3 -0.14 3.84 4.01
C GLY A 3 -1.33 3.22 3.30
N ARG A 4 -2.52 3.60 3.74
CA ARG A 4 -3.78 2.99 3.31
C ARG A 4 -4.81 4.05 2.95
N CYS A 5 -5.54 3.82 1.88
CA CYS A 5 -6.74 4.59 1.55
C CYS A 5 -7.94 3.97 2.27
N ASP A 6 -8.90 4.80 2.67
CA ASP A 6 -10.12 4.34 3.35
C ASP A 6 -11.35 4.96 2.68
N GLU A 7 -12.43 4.18 2.57
CA GLU A 7 -13.68 4.60 1.93
C GLU A 7 -14.35 5.79 2.63
N ASP A 8 -14.43 5.73 3.97
CA ASP A 8 -15.24 6.64 4.78
C ASP A 8 -14.51 7.95 5.17
N VAL A 9 -13.21 8.03 4.95
CA VAL A 9 -12.36 9.13 5.44
C VAL A 9 -11.70 9.86 4.28
N GLN A 10 -12.34 10.93 3.81
CA GLN A 10 -11.79 11.79 2.75
C GLN A 10 -10.86 12.86 3.33
N VAL A 11 -9.69 12.42 3.78
CA VAL A 11 -8.56 13.31 4.08
C VAL A 11 -7.62 13.31 2.87
N PRO A 12 -7.41 14.47 2.21
CA PRO A 12 -6.48 14.58 1.08
C PRO A 12 -5.14 13.92 1.37
N PHE A 13 -4.69 13.08 0.45
CA PHE A 13 -3.35 12.44 0.52
C PHE A 13 -3.13 11.50 1.71
N LYS A 14 -4.20 11.05 2.39
CA LYS A 14 -4.10 10.25 3.62
C LYS A 14 -3.06 9.12 3.55
N ALA A 15 -3.07 8.31 2.49
CA ALA A 15 -2.15 7.19 2.37
C ALA A 15 -0.68 7.64 2.30
N PHE A 16 -0.38 8.75 1.61
CA PHE A 16 0.96 9.33 1.62
C PHE A 16 1.32 9.91 2.99
N GLY A 17 0.39 10.65 3.62
CA GLY A 17 0.56 11.18 4.97
C GLY A 17 0.95 10.08 5.95
N MET A 18 0.16 9.00 6.03
CA MET A 18 0.43 7.84 6.90
C MET A 18 1.81 7.21 6.64
N ALA A 19 2.17 7.00 5.37
CA ALA A 19 3.44 6.37 5.03
C ALA A 19 4.65 7.24 5.42
N LEU A 20 4.55 8.55 5.18
CA LEU A 20 5.61 9.51 5.47
C LEU A 20 5.69 9.81 6.97
N GLU A 21 4.56 9.93 7.65
CA GLU A 21 4.45 10.07 9.11
C GLU A 21 5.13 8.91 9.84
N TRP A 22 4.82 7.66 9.45
CA TRP A 22 5.50 6.49 10.02
C TRP A 22 7.02 6.60 9.86
N TYR A 23 7.49 7.08 8.70
CA TYR A 23 8.92 7.22 8.47
C TYR A 23 9.54 8.35 9.33
N VAL A 24 8.89 9.50 9.43
CA VAL A 24 9.29 10.61 10.30
C VAL A 24 9.41 10.15 11.75
N ASP A 25 8.48 9.33 12.22
CA ASP A 25 8.47 8.85 13.59
C ASP A 25 9.67 7.96 13.92
N HIS A 26 10.15 7.18 12.95
CA HIS A 26 11.18 6.15 13.15
C HIS A 26 12.56 6.54 12.61
N ALA A 27 12.69 7.67 11.89
CA ALA A 27 13.95 8.15 11.36
C ALA A 27 14.79 8.87 12.43
N GLU A 28 16.11 8.71 12.38
CA GLU A 28 17.02 9.55 13.18
C GLU A 28 16.90 11.01 12.74
N PRO A 29 16.78 11.99 13.66
CA PRO A 29 16.51 13.39 13.32
C PRO A 29 17.50 14.01 12.33
N ASP A 30 18.80 13.75 12.50
CA ASP A 30 19.85 14.29 11.64
C ASP A 30 19.74 13.74 10.21
N ALA A 31 19.52 12.43 10.08
CA ALA A 31 19.32 11.78 8.79
C ALA A 31 18.02 12.27 8.11
N LEU A 32 16.94 12.45 8.89
CA LEU A 32 15.68 12.97 8.36
C LEU A 32 15.88 14.36 7.75
N ALA A 33 16.59 15.26 8.45
CA ALA A 33 16.85 16.62 7.98
C ALA A 33 17.66 16.66 6.67
N GLU A 34 18.66 15.79 6.52
CA GLU A 34 19.46 15.66 5.31
C GLU A 34 18.65 15.11 4.11
N GLU A 35 17.63 14.28 4.39
CA GLU A 35 16.81 13.65 3.36
C GLU A 35 15.69 14.52 2.78
N LEU A 36 15.15 15.53 3.51
CA LEU A 36 13.90 16.23 3.13
C LEU A 36 13.95 16.95 1.76
N GLY A 37 15.14 17.15 1.18
CA GLY A 37 15.30 17.62 -0.18
C GLY A 37 14.81 19.04 -0.41
N ARG A 38 13.87 19.23 -1.36
CA ARG A 38 13.41 20.55 -1.82
C ARG A 38 12.06 20.88 -1.20
N PHE A 39 11.85 22.15 -0.88
CA PHE A 39 10.60 22.66 -0.28
C PHE A 39 10.15 21.88 0.98
N PRO A 40 11.05 21.59 1.93
CA PRO A 40 10.74 20.72 3.06
C PRO A 40 9.65 21.28 3.99
N GLY A 41 9.42 22.60 3.98
CA GLY A 41 8.30 23.23 4.68
C GLY A 41 6.92 22.85 4.16
N ASP A 42 6.78 22.58 2.85
CA ASP A 42 5.50 22.17 2.27
C ASP A 42 5.09 20.75 2.72
N LEU A 43 6.04 19.91 3.18
CA LEU A 43 5.76 18.56 3.70
C LEU A 43 4.94 18.58 5.00
N VAL A 44 4.94 19.68 5.75
CA VAL A 44 4.10 19.85 6.96
C VAL A 44 2.60 19.71 6.62
N ARG A 45 2.20 19.97 5.38
CA ARG A 45 0.82 19.79 4.91
C ARG A 45 0.40 18.31 4.87
N LEU A 46 1.35 17.37 4.78
CA LEU A 46 1.11 15.93 4.82
C LEU A 46 1.47 15.32 6.18
N VAL A 47 2.51 15.84 6.83
CA VAL A 47 3.02 15.34 8.11
C VAL A 47 3.16 16.54 9.07
N PRO A 48 2.08 16.94 9.76
CA PRO A 48 2.06 18.17 10.54
C PRO A 48 3.14 18.29 11.63
N HIS A 49 3.52 17.18 12.28
CA HIS A 49 4.54 17.16 13.33
C HIS A 49 5.97 17.05 12.80
N LEU A 50 6.19 17.12 11.49
CA LEU A 50 7.55 17.15 10.91
C LEU A 50 8.38 18.31 11.49
N GLY A 51 7.75 19.47 11.74
CA GLY A 51 8.41 20.64 12.32
C GLY A 51 8.91 20.42 13.75
N ASP A 52 8.29 19.49 14.51
CA ASP A 52 8.75 19.14 15.86
C ASP A 52 9.98 18.22 15.83
N ARG A 53 10.16 17.49 14.72
CA ARG A 53 11.24 16.51 14.52
C ARG A 53 12.47 17.11 13.86
N VAL A 54 12.30 18.14 13.05
CA VAL A 54 13.38 18.79 12.29
C VAL A 54 13.46 20.26 12.71
N PRO A 55 14.40 20.61 13.61
CA PRO A 55 14.63 21.99 14.01
C PRO A 55 14.92 22.88 12.80
N ASP A 56 14.50 24.14 12.86
CA ASP A 56 14.73 25.15 11.81
C ASP A 56 14.17 24.79 10.42
N LEU A 57 13.16 23.92 10.36
CA LEU A 57 12.42 23.64 9.13
C LEU A 57 11.84 24.96 8.55
N PRO A 58 12.15 25.31 7.28
CA PRO A 58 11.59 26.51 6.68
C PRO A 58 10.06 26.41 6.62
N PRO A 59 9.32 27.52 6.80
CA PRO A 59 7.87 27.49 6.71
C PRO A 59 7.40 27.15 5.28
N ALA A 60 6.22 26.54 5.17
CA ALA A 60 5.55 26.39 3.89
C ALA A 60 5.34 27.77 3.25
N LEU A 61 5.62 27.88 1.95
CA LEU A 61 5.40 29.12 1.22
C LEU A 61 3.93 29.24 0.83
N GLU A 62 3.33 30.39 1.10
CA GLU A 62 1.99 30.71 0.62
C GLU A 62 2.02 31.00 -0.88
N ALA A 63 1.11 30.40 -1.64
CA ALA A 63 0.85 30.77 -3.02
C ALA A 63 -0.59 30.45 -3.43
N GLU A 64 -0.91 30.69 -4.70
CA GLU A 64 -2.14 30.18 -5.30
C GLU A 64 -2.25 28.65 -5.12
N PRO A 65 -3.45 28.10 -4.86
CA PRO A 65 -3.63 26.68 -4.48
C PRO A 65 -2.97 25.67 -5.42
N GLU A 66 -2.97 25.94 -6.72
CA GLU A 66 -2.36 25.05 -7.72
C GLU A 66 -0.82 25.05 -7.63
N ALA A 67 -0.22 26.20 -7.31
CA ALA A 67 1.21 26.31 -7.10
C ALA A 67 1.64 25.65 -5.78
N GLU A 68 0.82 25.75 -4.73
CA GLU A 68 1.05 25.02 -3.47
C GLU A 68 0.99 23.51 -3.70
N ARG A 69 0.00 23.03 -4.46
CA ARG A 69 -0.14 21.62 -4.81
C ARG A 69 1.07 21.11 -5.59
N LEU A 70 1.53 21.85 -6.59
CA LEU A 70 2.72 21.48 -7.36
C LEU A 70 3.98 21.45 -6.50
N ARG A 71 4.16 22.43 -5.59
CA ARG A 71 5.31 22.43 -4.66
C ARG A 71 5.25 21.25 -3.71
N LEU A 72 4.08 20.93 -3.17
CA LEU A 72 3.93 19.75 -2.34
C LEU A 72 4.34 18.47 -3.08
N PHE A 73 3.94 18.34 -4.34
CA PHE A 73 4.28 17.20 -5.18
C PHE A 73 5.80 17.09 -5.36
N GLN A 74 6.44 18.21 -5.70
CA GLN A 74 7.90 18.31 -5.82
C GLN A 74 8.62 18.05 -4.51
N ALA A 75 8.04 18.44 -3.37
CA ALA A 75 8.61 18.18 -2.05
C ALA A 75 8.64 16.68 -1.74
N VAL A 76 7.52 15.99 -1.96
CA VAL A 76 7.43 14.53 -1.78
C VAL A 76 8.35 13.80 -2.75
N GLU A 77 8.36 14.19 -4.03
CA GLU A 77 9.27 13.64 -5.04
C GLU A 77 10.73 13.79 -4.62
N SER A 78 11.14 15.01 -4.24
CA SER A 78 12.52 15.33 -3.88
C SER A 78 12.98 14.57 -2.64
N TRP A 79 12.13 14.47 -1.62
CA TRP A 79 12.45 13.70 -0.42
C TRP A 79 12.62 12.21 -0.72
N LEU A 80 11.67 11.60 -1.44
CA LEU A 80 11.75 10.19 -1.81
C LEU A 80 12.95 9.90 -2.73
N ALA A 81 13.30 10.83 -3.62
CA ALA A 81 14.49 10.73 -4.47
C ALA A 81 15.79 10.83 -3.67
N SER A 82 15.88 11.78 -2.74
CA SER A 82 17.05 11.96 -1.86
C SER A 82 17.31 10.71 -1.04
N ARG A 83 16.26 10.22 -0.37
CA ARG A 83 16.32 8.97 0.40
C ARG A 83 16.65 7.77 -0.49
N GLY A 84 16.00 7.65 -1.63
CA GLY A 84 16.19 6.55 -2.57
C GLY A 84 17.60 6.49 -3.17
N ALA A 85 18.29 7.63 -3.28
CA ALA A 85 19.69 7.69 -3.70
C ALA A 85 20.65 7.06 -2.69
N GLU A 86 20.33 7.12 -1.40
CA GLU A 86 21.12 6.50 -0.33
C GLU A 86 20.68 5.06 -0.03
N ARG A 87 19.35 4.84 0.03
CA ARG A 87 18.74 3.56 0.37
C ARG A 87 17.46 3.33 -0.43
N ALA A 88 17.42 2.21 -1.15
CA ALA A 88 16.24 1.79 -1.88
C ALA A 88 14.99 1.81 -0.97
N THR A 89 13.93 2.46 -1.45
CA THR A 89 12.71 2.72 -0.68
C THR A 89 11.54 2.00 -1.32
N LEU A 90 10.86 1.14 -0.54
CA LEU A 90 9.55 0.60 -0.88
C LEU A 90 8.45 1.44 -0.23
N LEU A 91 7.61 2.06 -1.07
CA LEU A 91 6.39 2.73 -0.68
C LEU A 91 5.19 1.85 -1.02
N VAL A 92 4.47 1.40 0.01
CA VAL A 92 3.25 0.60 -0.14
C VAL A 92 2.03 1.50 0.03
N LEU A 93 1.13 1.50 -0.95
CA LEU A 93 -0.15 2.19 -0.91
C LEU A 93 -1.26 1.15 -1.02
N ASP A 94 -1.94 0.90 0.09
CA ASP A 94 -2.98 -0.11 0.19
C ASP A 94 -4.36 0.49 -0.15
N ASP A 95 -5.22 -0.32 -0.76
CA ASP A 95 -6.60 0.01 -1.10
C ASP A 95 -6.78 1.26 -2.01
N ILE A 96 -5.92 1.46 -3.01
CA ILE A 96 -5.93 2.69 -3.85
C ILE A 96 -7.22 2.92 -4.65
N HIS A 97 -8.15 1.96 -4.67
CA HIS A 97 -9.49 2.14 -5.21
C HIS A 97 -10.32 3.15 -4.39
N TRP A 98 -10.01 3.33 -3.10
CA TRP A 98 -10.62 4.38 -2.28
C TRP A 98 -9.83 5.69 -2.27
N ALA A 99 -8.77 5.82 -3.07
CA ALA A 99 -7.95 7.02 -3.10
C ALA A 99 -8.74 8.23 -3.63
N ASP A 100 -8.62 9.36 -2.94
CA ASP A 100 -9.12 10.63 -3.45
C ASP A 100 -8.34 11.12 -4.69
N LYS A 101 -8.93 12.06 -5.41
CA LYS A 101 -8.32 12.61 -6.63
C LYS A 101 -6.94 13.23 -6.38
N PRO A 102 -6.70 14.04 -5.33
CA PRO A 102 -5.35 14.55 -5.03
C PRO A 102 -4.30 13.44 -4.84
N THR A 103 -4.63 12.36 -4.11
CA THR A 103 -3.77 11.19 -3.87
C THR A 103 -3.38 10.53 -5.18
N LEU A 104 -4.36 10.30 -6.07
CA LEU A 104 -4.10 9.71 -7.39
C LEU A 104 -3.21 10.61 -8.26
N LEU A 105 -3.37 11.93 -8.16
CA LEU A 105 -2.52 12.89 -8.88
C LEU A 105 -1.07 12.87 -8.35
N LEU A 106 -0.86 12.75 -7.03
CA LEU A 106 0.47 12.64 -6.44
C LEU A 106 1.14 11.31 -6.83
N LEU A 107 0.40 10.20 -6.77
CA LEU A 107 0.87 8.90 -7.24
C LEU A 107 1.30 8.98 -8.72
N ARG A 108 0.47 9.60 -9.56
CA ARG A 108 0.78 9.80 -10.97
C ARG A 108 2.07 10.61 -11.15
N HIS A 109 2.21 11.71 -10.41
CA HIS A 109 3.39 12.56 -10.45
C HIS A 109 4.67 11.79 -10.10
N LEU A 110 4.67 10.98 -9.03
CA LEU A 110 5.83 10.16 -8.65
C LEU A 110 6.17 9.10 -9.70
N ILE A 111 5.16 8.51 -10.34
CA ILE A 111 5.39 7.53 -11.39
C ILE A 111 5.98 8.17 -12.64
N ASP A 112 5.51 9.36 -13.03
CA ASP A 112 6.07 10.10 -14.17
C ASP A 112 7.50 10.60 -13.88
N ALA A 113 7.78 11.03 -12.65
CA ALA A 113 9.10 11.50 -12.23
C ALA A 113 10.14 10.38 -12.07
N HIS A 114 9.69 9.18 -11.69
CA HIS A 114 10.55 8.01 -11.44
C HIS A 114 11.75 8.31 -10.49
N PRO A 115 11.50 8.74 -9.23
CA PRO A 115 12.55 9.01 -8.26
C PRO A 115 13.56 7.85 -8.15
N ALA A 116 14.85 8.18 -8.10
CA ALA A 116 15.91 7.18 -8.00
C ALA A 116 15.71 6.31 -6.75
N GLY A 117 15.83 4.99 -6.90
CA GLY A 117 15.73 4.05 -5.78
C GLY A 117 14.33 3.88 -5.17
N LEU A 118 13.27 4.44 -5.78
CA LEU A 118 11.90 4.27 -5.31
C LEU A 118 11.19 3.11 -6.02
N MET A 119 10.61 2.21 -5.24
CA MET A 119 9.63 1.22 -5.69
C MET A 119 8.27 1.52 -5.06
N ILE A 120 7.23 1.60 -5.88
CA ILE A 120 5.85 1.80 -5.40
C ILE A 120 5.06 0.52 -5.62
N LEU A 121 4.48 -0.02 -4.53
CA LEU A 121 3.55 -1.14 -4.57
C LEU A 121 2.15 -0.61 -4.24
N CYS A 122 1.22 -0.75 -5.16
CA CYS A 122 -0.18 -0.41 -4.93
C CYS A 122 -1.07 -1.65 -4.95
N THR A 123 -2.03 -1.72 -4.04
CA THR A 123 -3.07 -2.75 -4.04
C THR A 123 -4.43 -2.11 -4.30
N TYR A 124 -5.34 -2.87 -4.92
CA TYR A 124 -6.74 -2.45 -5.06
C TYR A 124 -7.61 -3.66 -5.37
N ARG A 125 -8.91 -3.49 -5.15
CA ARG A 125 -9.94 -4.47 -5.52
C ARG A 125 -10.40 -4.20 -6.93
N ASP A 126 -10.24 -5.17 -7.82
CA ASP A 126 -10.67 -5.03 -9.21
C ASP A 126 -12.20 -5.08 -9.37
N THR A 127 -12.91 -5.71 -8.43
CA THR A 127 -14.38 -5.72 -8.34
C THR A 127 -14.97 -4.34 -8.10
N ASP A 128 -14.22 -3.44 -7.45
CA ASP A 128 -14.71 -2.14 -7.01
C ASP A 128 -14.33 -1.02 -8.00
N VAL A 129 -13.61 -1.37 -9.07
CA VAL A 129 -13.08 -0.44 -10.07
C VAL A 129 -13.74 -0.70 -11.42
N ASP A 130 -14.89 -0.06 -11.64
CA ASP A 130 -15.59 -0.09 -12.92
C ASP A 130 -14.99 0.87 -13.95
N ARG A 131 -15.56 0.94 -15.16
CA ARG A 131 -15.06 1.83 -16.23
C ARG A 131 -15.20 3.33 -15.92
N ALA A 132 -16.13 3.72 -15.06
CA ALA A 132 -16.37 5.11 -14.69
C ALA A 132 -15.52 5.54 -13.48
N HIS A 133 -14.96 4.57 -12.75
CA HIS A 133 -14.16 4.80 -11.56
C HIS A 133 -12.92 5.68 -11.85
N PRO A 134 -12.60 6.70 -11.03
CA PRO A 134 -11.46 7.60 -11.26
C PRO A 134 -10.12 6.87 -11.45
N LEU A 135 -9.89 5.82 -10.65
CA LEU A 135 -8.70 4.97 -10.73
C LEU A 135 -8.54 4.28 -12.11
N SER A 136 -9.62 4.03 -12.85
CA SER A 136 -9.55 3.34 -14.14
C SER A 136 -8.74 4.08 -15.18
N SER A 137 -8.84 5.42 -15.21
CA SER A 137 -8.01 6.27 -16.08
C SER A 137 -6.53 6.17 -15.73
N VAL A 138 -6.22 6.26 -14.42
CA VAL A 138 -4.86 6.13 -13.90
C VAL A 138 -4.28 4.76 -14.25
N LEU A 139 -4.99 3.67 -13.97
CA LEU A 139 -4.55 2.31 -14.29
C LEU A 139 -4.33 2.10 -15.80
N ALA A 140 -5.19 2.67 -16.64
CA ALA A 140 -5.06 2.57 -18.09
C ALA A 140 -3.78 3.24 -18.59
N ASP A 141 -3.42 4.39 -18.03
CA ASP A 141 -2.20 5.08 -18.40
C ASP A 141 -0.96 4.39 -17.81
N LEU A 142 -1.02 3.92 -16.57
CA LEU A 142 0.08 3.20 -15.92
C LEU A 142 0.49 1.94 -16.67
N ARG A 143 -0.47 1.21 -17.25
CA ARG A 143 -0.21 0.03 -18.09
C ARG A 143 0.70 0.32 -19.29
N ARG A 144 0.80 1.56 -19.74
CA ARG A 144 1.62 1.95 -20.90
C ARG A 144 3.05 2.34 -20.52
N LEU A 145 3.32 2.51 -19.23
CA LEU A 145 4.62 2.99 -18.76
C LEU A 145 5.60 1.83 -18.60
N PRO A 146 6.86 1.99 -19.05
CA PRO A 146 7.91 1.03 -18.73
C PRO A 146 8.14 1.00 -17.21
N GLY A 147 8.46 -0.18 -16.67
CA GLY A 147 8.70 -0.35 -15.23
C GLY A 147 7.45 -0.59 -14.38
N VAL A 148 6.24 -0.49 -14.95
CA VAL A 148 5.00 -0.84 -14.25
C VAL A 148 4.63 -2.30 -14.48
N THR A 149 4.49 -3.07 -13.41
CA THR A 149 3.99 -4.45 -13.45
C THR A 149 2.64 -4.53 -12.75
N ARG A 150 1.64 -5.11 -13.42
CA ARG A 150 0.35 -5.46 -12.80
C ARG A 150 0.32 -6.96 -12.55
N MET A 151 0.16 -7.34 -11.29
CA MET A 151 -0.06 -8.73 -10.88
C MET A 151 -1.54 -8.89 -10.54
N ALA A 152 -2.24 -9.77 -11.26
CA ALA A 152 -3.57 -10.19 -10.86
C ALA A 152 -3.43 -11.26 -9.78
N LEU A 153 -4.16 -11.12 -8.69
CA LEU A 153 -4.20 -12.08 -7.60
C LEU A 153 -5.58 -12.74 -7.62
N ASP A 154 -5.61 -14.01 -7.99
CA ASP A 154 -6.82 -14.83 -7.97
C ASP A 154 -6.92 -15.59 -6.63
N GLY A 155 -8.06 -16.26 -6.41
CA GLY A 155 -8.20 -17.22 -5.32
C GLY A 155 -7.14 -18.32 -5.38
N LEU A 156 -6.77 -18.88 -4.23
CA LEU A 156 -5.85 -20.00 -4.13
C LEU A 156 -6.38 -21.18 -4.94
N ALA A 157 -5.54 -21.77 -5.78
CA ALA A 157 -5.83 -23.07 -6.36
C ALA A 157 -5.93 -24.14 -5.26
N LEU A 158 -6.50 -25.30 -5.59
CA LEU A 158 -6.64 -26.41 -4.64
C LEU A 158 -5.31 -26.78 -3.97
N ASP A 159 -4.20 -26.77 -4.71
CA ASP A 159 -2.87 -27.05 -4.14
C ASP A 159 -2.42 -25.98 -3.13
N GLY A 160 -2.79 -24.71 -3.37
CA GLY A 160 -2.57 -23.64 -2.39
C GLY A 160 -3.42 -23.81 -1.13
N VAL A 161 -4.67 -24.27 -1.27
CA VAL A 161 -5.52 -24.62 -0.11
C VAL A 161 -4.93 -25.78 0.67
N ARG A 162 -4.46 -26.84 -0.01
CA ARG A 162 -3.76 -27.97 0.62
C ARG A 162 -2.54 -27.49 1.39
N GLU A 163 -1.71 -26.64 0.79
CA GLU A 163 -0.52 -26.09 1.44
C GLU A 163 -0.89 -25.27 2.69
N VAL A 164 -1.93 -24.43 2.62
CA VAL A 164 -2.40 -23.67 3.79
C VAL A 164 -2.82 -24.61 4.91
N ILE A 165 -3.66 -25.61 4.61
CA ILE A 165 -4.15 -26.57 5.61
C ILE A 165 -2.99 -27.37 6.22
N GLN A 166 -2.06 -27.86 5.39
CA GLN A 166 -0.87 -28.60 5.84
C GLN A 166 0.00 -27.75 6.78
N ARG A 167 0.25 -26.49 6.43
CA ARG A 167 1.04 -25.57 7.26
C ARG A 167 0.32 -25.19 8.55
N THR A 168 -1.00 -25.03 8.52
CA THR A 168 -1.80 -24.74 9.72
C THR A 168 -1.87 -25.95 10.65
N GLY A 169 -2.01 -27.16 10.11
CA GLY A 169 -2.05 -28.41 10.87
C GLY A 169 -0.68 -28.96 11.31
N GLY A 170 0.41 -28.47 10.71
CA GLY A 170 1.78 -28.86 11.06
C GLY A 170 2.17 -30.29 10.68
N GLN A 171 1.38 -30.97 9.86
CA GLN A 171 1.61 -32.35 9.40
C GLN A 171 1.19 -32.51 7.94
N ASP A 172 1.78 -33.50 7.27
CA ASP A 172 1.39 -33.89 5.90
C ASP A 172 -0.06 -34.36 5.86
N LEU A 173 -0.75 -34.05 4.76
CA LEU A 173 -2.14 -34.45 4.57
C LEU A 173 -2.22 -35.93 4.20
N ASP A 174 -2.93 -36.71 5.03
CA ASP A 174 -3.39 -38.05 4.66
C ASP A 174 -4.60 -37.97 3.71
N ASP A 175 -5.15 -39.13 3.30
CA ASP A 175 -6.30 -39.19 2.39
C ASP A 175 -7.52 -38.40 2.93
N ALA A 176 -7.70 -38.37 4.26
CA ALA A 176 -8.78 -37.60 4.88
C ALA A 176 -8.50 -36.09 4.82
N GLY A 177 -7.25 -35.66 5.08
CA GLY A 177 -6.80 -34.28 4.93
C GLY A 177 -6.92 -33.77 3.49
N LEU A 178 -6.62 -34.61 2.50
CA LEU A 178 -6.80 -34.28 1.09
C LEU A 178 -8.28 -34.10 0.73
N ALA A 179 -9.17 -35.00 1.17
CA ALA A 179 -10.61 -34.88 0.97
C ALA A 179 -11.19 -33.64 1.69
N PHE A 180 -10.69 -33.33 2.88
CA PHE A 180 -11.04 -32.12 3.61
C PHE A 180 -10.63 -30.86 2.83
N ALA A 181 -9.40 -30.81 2.30
CA ALA A 181 -8.94 -29.69 1.48
C ALA A 181 -9.79 -29.47 0.23
N GLU A 182 -10.27 -30.54 -0.41
CA GLU A 182 -11.20 -30.44 -1.55
C GLU A 182 -12.57 -29.89 -1.16
N MET A 183 -13.08 -30.26 0.01
CA MET A 183 -14.33 -29.70 0.55
C MET A 183 -14.16 -28.22 0.86
N VAL A 184 -13.09 -27.86 1.58
CA VAL A 184 -12.76 -26.47 1.92
C VAL A 184 -12.58 -25.62 0.66
N PHE A 185 -11.88 -26.11 -0.36
CA PHE A 185 -11.71 -25.40 -1.63
C PHE A 185 -13.06 -25.15 -2.33
N ARG A 186 -13.98 -26.12 -2.28
CA ARG A 186 -15.31 -25.99 -2.89
C ARG A 186 -16.18 -24.94 -2.21
N GLU A 187 -16.15 -24.90 -0.87
CA GLU A 187 -16.92 -23.93 -0.09
C GLU A 187 -16.34 -22.50 -0.18
N THR A 188 -15.02 -22.38 -0.28
CA THR A 188 -14.34 -21.07 -0.26
C THR A 188 -14.03 -20.53 -1.64
N ALA A 189 -14.13 -21.37 -2.68
CA ALA A 189 -13.63 -21.12 -4.03
C ALA A 189 -12.16 -20.63 -4.04
N GLY A 190 -11.36 -21.05 -3.05
CA GLY A 190 -9.97 -20.62 -2.89
C GLY A 190 -9.78 -19.24 -2.28
N ASN A 191 -10.85 -18.54 -1.86
CA ASN A 191 -10.72 -17.23 -1.23
C ASN A 191 -9.94 -17.34 0.11
N PRO A 192 -8.76 -16.71 0.25
CA PRO A 192 -7.92 -16.86 1.44
C PRO A 192 -8.59 -16.41 2.74
N PHE A 193 -9.44 -15.37 2.67
CA PHE A 193 -10.17 -14.87 3.83
C PHE A 193 -11.21 -15.90 4.29
N PHE A 194 -12.08 -16.38 3.40
CA PHE A 194 -13.08 -17.39 3.75
C PHE A 194 -12.44 -18.72 4.18
N LEU A 195 -11.33 -19.10 3.56
CA LEU A 195 -10.51 -20.23 4.00
C LEU A 195 -10.08 -20.06 5.46
N GLY A 196 -9.49 -18.92 5.80
CA GLY A 196 -9.05 -18.64 7.16
C GLY A 196 -10.19 -18.62 8.18
N GLU A 197 -11.32 -18.00 7.85
CA GLU A 197 -12.52 -17.97 8.71
C GLU A 197 -13.09 -19.38 8.93
N LEU A 198 -13.20 -20.18 7.87
CA LEU A 198 -13.72 -21.55 7.96
C LEU A 198 -12.82 -22.43 8.83
N LEU A 199 -11.50 -22.39 8.60
CA LEU A 199 -10.55 -23.16 9.41
C LEU A 199 -10.58 -22.75 10.88
N ARG A 200 -10.66 -21.45 11.16
CA ARG A 200 -10.78 -20.95 12.54
C ARG A 200 -12.07 -21.42 13.20
N HIS A 201 -13.20 -21.32 12.51
CA HIS A 201 -14.48 -21.78 13.02
C HIS A 201 -14.48 -23.29 13.34
N LEU A 202 -13.88 -24.10 12.47
CA LEU A 202 -13.76 -25.54 12.69
C LEU A 202 -12.83 -25.88 13.87
N ALA A 203 -11.78 -25.09 14.09
CA ALA A 203 -10.91 -25.22 15.26
C ALA A 203 -11.67 -24.91 16.57
N GLU A 204 -12.43 -23.81 16.59
CA GLU A 204 -13.19 -23.36 17.75
C GLU A 204 -14.34 -24.31 18.13
N THR A 205 -14.96 -24.94 17.14
CA THR A 205 -16.06 -25.88 17.34
C THR A 205 -15.60 -27.31 17.66
N GLY A 206 -14.28 -27.57 17.66
CA GLY A 206 -13.71 -28.90 17.87
C GLY A 206 -13.99 -29.88 16.72
N ALA A 207 -14.42 -29.37 15.56
CA ALA A 207 -14.66 -30.17 14.36
C ALA A 207 -13.33 -30.55 13.66
N LEU A 208 -12.25 -29.82 13.92
CA LEU A 208 -10.88 -30.26 13.66
C LEU A 208 -10.42 -31.15 14.81
N VAL A 209 -10.70 -32.45 14.72
CA VAL A 209 -10.20 -33.41 15.71
C VAL A 209 -8.72 -33.67 15.41
N GLU A 210 -7.83 -33.21 16.29
CA GLU A 210 -6.46 -33.73 16.38
C GLU A 210 -6.53 -35.25 16.59
N ARG A 211 -5.88 -36.02 15.73
CA ARG A 211 -5.57 -37.42 15.99
C ARG A 211 -4.14 -37.58 16.43
#